data_AF-A0A8J4FBJ9-F1
#
_entry.id   AF-A0A8J4FBJ9-F1
#
_cell.length_a   1.000
_cell.length_b   1.000
_cell.length_c   1.000
_cell.angle_alpha   90.00
_cell.angle_beta   90.00
_cell.angle_gamma   90.00
#
_symmetry.space_group_name_H-M   'P 1'
#
loop_
_entity.id
_entity.type
_entity.pdbx_description
1 polymer ?
#
loop_
_entity_poly.entity_id
_entity_poly.type
_entity_poly.pdbx_seq_one_letter_code
_entity_poly.pdbx_strand_id
1 'polypeptide(L)'
;MALSISYEQALSCCASTRFAQQLSAEGSYADLDALLTAARRIWWTQTGVPGWLEALAAHPKIGDKKGIEGKPEAFAIFSRNEQAASNQSLSNDVSAELADWNKRYLDKFGFIFIIFAKGKGAPQILEALKKRYVRLPHEELQVAAQEQMKITELRLCGLYGVSDSTDPVATRTQRRAEQVLTHLAPAPGGPLRSPITTHVLDTASGLPARGLPLALLKQDEVSKTWETVGEGVTNDDGRVGTLLPPGNYITPGRYRMFFDTSVYLAACKLAHPTFYSEVPFYPEVVVEFIITPDKAMEHYHIPLLLSPYGFSTYRGS
;
A
#
# COMPACT_ATOMS: atom_id res chain seq x y z
N MET A 1 -1.61 -30.89 2.36
CA MET A 1 -2.35 -31.23 3.60
C MET A 1 -2.81 -29.92 4.19
N ALA A 2 -4.02 -29.86 4.74
CA ALA A 2 -4.50 -28.65 5.38
C ALA A 2 -3.60 -28.31 6.58
N LEU A 3 -3.21 -27.04 6.68
CA LEU A 3 -2.44 -26.51 7.81
C LEU A 3 -3.40 -26.04 8.90
N SER A 4 -2.99 -26.16 10.16
CA SER A 4 -3.66 -25.51 11.28
C SER A 4 -2.60 -24.84 12.15
N ILE A 5 -2.97 -23.73 12.77
CA ILE A 5 -2.10 -22.98 13.66
C ILE A 5 -2.79 -22.81 15.01
N SER A 6 -2.11 -23.21 16.08
CA SER A 6 -2.61 -22.99 17.45
C SER A 6 -2.45 -21.52 17.85
N TYR A 7 -3.18 -21.10 18.88
CA TYR A 7 -3.03 -19.77 19.46
C TYR A 7 -1.60 -19.49 19.90
N GLU A 8 -0.95 -20.46 20.55
CA GLU A 8 0.43 -20.36 21.04
C GLU A 8 1.43 -20.25 19.90
N GLN A 9 1.22 -21.00 18.81
CA GLN A 9 2.04 -20.90 17.61
C GLN A 9 1.90 -19.53 16.94
N ALA A 10 0.67 -19.03 16.80
CA ALA A 10 0.40 -17.69 16.27
C ALA A 10 1.03 -16.59 17.16
N LEU A 11 0.90 -16.72 18.48
CA LEU A 11 1.46 -15.78 19.46
C LEU A 11 3.00 -15.76 19.43
N SER A 12 3.64 -16.91 19.18
CA SER A 12 5.09 -16.99 19.00
C SER A 12 5.58 -16.25 17.75
N CYS A 13 4.75 -16.18 16.71
CA CYS A 13 5.04 -15.49 15.45
C CYS A 13 4.72 -13.99 15.51
N CYS A 14 3.70 -13.61 16.29
CA CYS A 14 3.31 -12.23 16.53
C CYS A 14 2.70 -12.12 17.94
N ALA A 15 3.33 -11.34 18.81
CA ALA A 15 2.93 -11.26 20.21
C ALA A 15 1.60 -10.53 20.47
N SER A 16 0.90 -10.09 19.41
CA SER A 16 -0.44 -9.55 19.58
C SER A 16 -1.43 -10.66 19.90
N THR A 17 -2.08 -10.56 21.06
CA THR A 17 -3.09 -11.52 21.53
C THR A 17 -4.29 -11.51 20.59
N ARG A 18 -4.70 -10.32 20.13
CA ARG A 18 -5.80 -10.16 19.16
C ARG A 18 -5.49 -10.79 17.81
N PHE A 19 -4.28 -10.60 17.28
CA PHE A 19 -3.87 -11.27 16.05
C PHE A 19 -3.88 -12.79 16.20
N ALA A 20 -3.27 -13.30 17.29
CA ALA A 20 -3.16 -14.73 17.54
C ALA A 20 -4.54 -15.39 17.71
N GLN A 21 -5.46 -14.74 18.42
CA GLN A 21 -6.84 -15.20 18.58
C GLN A 21 -7.58 -15.32 17.24
N GLN A 22 -7.51 -14.29 16.40
CA GLN A 22 -8.21 -14.29 15.11
C GLN A 22 -7.62 -15.34 14.17
N LEU A 23 -6.28 -15.46 14.12
CA LEU A 23 -5.62 -16.41 13.23
C LEU A 23 -5.88 -17.86 13.65
N SER A 24 -5.88 -18.19 14.94
CA SER A 24 -6.17 -19.56 15.38
C SER A 24 -7.67 -19.90 15.30
N ALA A 25 -8.57 -18.90 15.29
CA ALA A 25 -10.02 -19.12 15.25
C ALA A 25 -10.54 -19.49 13.85
N GLU A 26 -9.83 -19.16 12.77
CA GLU A 26 -10.26 -19.48 11.40
C GLU A 26 -10.10 -20.97 11.04
N GLY A 27 -9.47 -21.76 11.92
CA GLY A 27 -9.41 -23.22 11.82
C GLY A 27 -8.31 -23.71 10.88
N SER A 28 -8.69 -24.38 9.79
CA SER A 28 -7.74 -25.02 8.86
C SER A 28 -7.54 -24.22 7.58
N TYR A 29 -6.29 -24.04 7.17
CA TYR A 29 -5.87 -23.41 5.94
C TYR A 29 -5.53 -24.45 4.87
N ALA A 30 -5.83 -24.16 3.60
CA ALA A 30 -5.55 -25.08 2.51
C ALA A 30 -4.04 -25.37 2.35
N ASP A 31 -3.23 -24.34 2.49
CA ASP A 31 -1.77 -24.35 2.36
C ASP A 31 -1.14 -23.14 3.09
N LEU A 32 0.18 -23.00 2.98
CA LEU A 32 0.93 -21.90 3.60
C LEU A 32 0.55 -20.53 3.01
N ASP A 33 0.23 -20.46 1.72
CA ASP A 33 -0.15 -19.21 1.07
C ASP A 33 -1.50 -18.70 1.60
N ALA A 34 -2.46 -19.60 1.79
CA ALA A 34 -3.74 -19.30 2.43
C ALA A 34 -3.55 -18.79 3.88
N LEU A 35 -2.65 -19.41 4.65
CA LEU A 35 -2.31 -18.97 6.01
C LEU A 35 -1.68 -17.57 6.01
N LEU A 36 -0.70 -17.30 5.14
CA LEU A 36 -0.04 -15.99 5.05
C LEU A 36 -1.02 -14.91 4.58
N THR A 37 -1.92 -15.25 3.65
CA THR A 37 -2.98 -14.35 3.18
C THR A 37 -3.96 -13.99 4.31
N ALA A 38 -4.39 -14.97 5.10
CA ALA A 38 -5.23 -14.75 6.27
C ALA A 38 -4.52 -13.90 7.32
N ALA A 39 -3.24 -14.19 7.61
CA ALA A 39 -2.42 -13.41 8.54
C ALA A 39 -2.33 -11.93 8.12
N ARG A 40 -2.02 -11.63 6.85
CA ARG A 40 -2.00 -10.24 6.35
C ARG A 40 -3.35 -9.56 6.50
N ARG A 41 -4.45 -10.25 6.14
CA ARG A 41 -5.80 -9.69 6.28
C ARG A 41 -6.10 -9.35 7.73
N ILE A 42 -5.89 -10.28 8.65
CA ILE A 42 -6.16 -10.09 10.08
C ILE A 42 -5.32 -8.95 10.65
N TRP A 43 -4.03 -8.89 10.29
CA TRP A 43 -3.11 -7.85 10.75
C TRP A 43 -3.60 -6.44 10.39
N TRP A 44 -4.06 -6.25 9.14
CA TRP A 44 -4.47 -4.93 8.64
C TRP A 44 -5.91 -4.55 8.93
N THR A 45 -6.83 -5.53 8.99
CA THR A 45 -8.27 -5.24 9.08
C THR A 45 -8.86 -5.50 10.46
N GLN A 46 -8.24 -6.37 11.26
CA GLN A 46 -8.84 -6.85 12.51
C GLN A 46 -7.98 -6.61 13.74
N THR A 47 -6.66 -6.44 13.62
CA THR A 47 -5.77 -6.30 14.78
C THR A 47 -5.79 -4.88 15.37
N GLY A 48 -5.73 -3.86 14.51
CA GLY A 48 -5.80 -2.45 14.89
C GLY A 48 -4.60 -1.96 15.72
N VAL A 49 -4.59 -0.66 16.01
CA VAL A 49 -3.47 0.02 16.71
C VAL A 49 -3.11 -0.62 18.07
N PRO A 50 -4.06 -0.97 18.96
CA PRO A 50 -3.71 -1.60 20.23
C PRO A 50 -2.97 -2.93 20.07
N GLY A 51 -3.41 -3.78 19.14
CA GLY A 51 -2.75 -5.05 18.85
C GLY A 51 -1.38 -4.85 18.18
N TRP A 52 -1.25 -3.83 17.32
CA TRP A 52 0.07 -3.48 16.77
C TRP A 52 1.05 -3.10 17.89
N LEU A 53 0.68 -2.16 18.76
CA LEU A 53 1.56 -1.71 19.86
C LEU A 53 1.92 -2.84 20.82
N GLU A 54 0.98 -3.76 21.12
CA GLU A 54 1.24 -4.98 21.89
C GLU A 54 2.30 -5.86 21.21
N ALA A 55 2.21 -6.08 19.90
CA ALA A 55 3.20 -6.83 19.15
C ALA A 55 4.57 -6.15 19.14
N LEU A 56 4.63 -4.83 18.91
CA LEU A 56 5.89 -4.08 18.89
C LEU A 56 6.58 -4.12 20.26
N ALA A 57 5.84 -3.96 21.36
CA ALA A 57 6.38 -3.94 22.72
C ALA A 57 7.02 -5.26 23.15
N ALA A 58 6.68 -6.37 22.49
CA ALA A 58 7.22 -7.68 22.82
C ALA A 58 8.63 -7.94 22.25
N HIS A 59 9.11 -7.12 21.30
CA HIS A 59 10.43 -7.28 20.68
C HIS A 59 11.57 -6.78 21.58
N PRO A 60 12.74 -7.45 21.53
CA PRO A 60 13.95 -6.87 22.09
C PRO A 60 14.37 -5.66 21.25
N LYS A 61 14.99 -4.68 21.90
CA LYS A 61 15.64 -3.57 21.17
C LYS A 61 16.78 -4.13 20.32
N ILE A 62 16.95 -3.61 19.10
CA ILE A 62 18.08 -4.00 18.25
C ILE A 62 19.40 -3.65 18.93
N GLY A 63 20.26 -4.65 19.13
CA GLY A 63 21.55 -4.52 19.83
C GLY A 63 21.50 -4.80 21.34
N ASP A 64 20.31 -5.02 21.93
CA ASP A 64 20.17 -5.36 23.35
C ASP A 64 20.07 -6.87 23.57
N LYS A 65 21.19 -7.47 24.02
CA LYS A 65 21.27 -8.91 24.32
C LYS A 65 20.48 -9.31 25.57
N LYS A 66 20.14 -8.36 26.46
CA LYS A 66 19.43 -8.65 27.72
C LYS A 66 17.91 -8.72 27.55
N GLY A 67 17.36 -8.13 26.49
CA GLY A 67 15.91 -8.12 26.20
C GLY A 67 15.29 -9.48 25.83
N ILE A 68 16.10 -10.55 25.74
CA ILE A 68 15.66 -11.92 25.39
C ILE A 68 15.50 -12.80 26.65
N GLU A 69 16.05 -12.40 27.81
CA GLU A 69 15.95 -13.17 29.05
C GLU A 69 14.48 -13.33 29.50
N GLY A 70 14.03 -14.58 29.69
CA GLY A 70 12.68 -14.92 30.13
C GLY A 70 11.61 -15.02 29.03
N LYS A 71 11.96 -14.83 27.74
CA LYS A 71 11.04 -15.03 26.61
C LYS A 71 10.94 -16.52 26.21
N PRO A 72 9.80 -16.98 25.63
CA PRO A 72 9.67 -18.35 25.14
C PRO A 72 10.79 -18.73 24.16
N GLU A 73 11.29 -19.96 24.24
CA GLU A 73 12.48 -20.40 23.49
C GLU A 73 12.31 -20.25 21.97
N ALA A 74 11.12 -20.53 21.43
CA ALA A 74 10.80 -20.31 20.02
C ALA A 74 11.00 -18.84 19.60
N PHE A 75 10.56 -17.88 20.44
CA PHE A 75 10.72 -16.45 20.19
C PHE A 75 12.20 -16.03 20.24
N ALA A 76 12.97 -16.60 21.18
CA ALA A 76 14.40 -16.36 21.31
C ALA A 76 15.21 -16.93 20.13
N ILE A 77 14.81 -18.07 19.56
CA ILE A 77 15.42 -18.63 18.35
C ILE A 77 15.17 -17.73 17.14
N PHE A 78 13.92 -17.32 16.92
CA PHE A 78 13.59 -16.41 15.81
C PHE A 78 14.35 -15.09 15.89
N SER A 79 14.36 -14.45 17.06
CA SER A 79 15.08 -13.19 17.26
C SER A 79 16.59 -13.31 17.01
N ARG A 80 17.22 -14.43 17.41
CA ARG A 80 18.66 -14.66 17.16
C ARG A 80 18.96 -14.81 15.67
N ASN A 81 18.11 -15.56 14.95
CA ASN A 81 18.27 -15.78 13.52
C ASN A 81 18.01 -14.49 12.71
N GLU A 82 17.04 -13.68 13.13
CA GLU A 82 16.70 -12.40 12.49
C GLU A 82 17.84 -11.37 12.61
N GLN A 83 18.57 -11.36 13.72
CA GLN A 83 19.63 -10.38 14.02
C GLN A 83 21.06 -10.92 13.82
N ALA A 84 21.24 -12.08 13.17
CA ALA A 84 22.55 -12.71 13.02
C ALA A 84 23.56 -11.80 12.28
N ALA A 85 23.15 -11.23 11.13
CA ALA A 85 23.99 -10.35 10.33
C ALA A 85 24.33 -9.02 11.03
N SER A 86 23.39 -8.46 11.80
CA SER A 86 23.64 -7.24 12.56
C SER A 86 24.60 -7.49 13.72
N ASN A 87 24.47 -8.63 14.41
CA ASN A 87 25.37 -9.00 15.50
C ASN A 87 26.81 -9.24 15.03
N GLN A 88 27.00 -9.77 13.82
CA GLN A 88 28.32 -9.98 13.22
C GLN A 88 29.00 -8.68 12.79
N SER A 89 28.23 -7.65 12.45
CA SER A 89 28.72 -6.36 11.94
C SER A 89 28.68 -5.23 12.98
N LEU A 90 28.47 -5.57 14.26
CA LEU A 90 28.32 -4.60 15.35
C LEU A 90 29.70 -4.17 15.87
N SER A 91 30.11 -2.92 15.59
CA SER A 91 31.26 -2.28 16.23
C SER A 91 30.84 -1.51 17.50
N ASN A 92 31.80 -1.17 18.37
CA ASN A 92 31.54 -0.41 19.60
C ASN A 92 30.89 0.96 19.30
N ASP A 93 31.36 1.67 18.27
CA ASP A 93 30.83 2.98 17.88
C ASP A 93 29.39 2.89 17.36
N VAL A 94 29.12 1.92 16.47
CA VAL A 94 27.77 1.68 15.92
C VAL A 94 26.81 1.22 17.02
N SER A 95 27.29 0.44 17.99
CA SER A 95 26.49 0.00 19.15
C SER A 95 26.06 1.19 20.02
N ALA A 96 27.00 2.09 20.35
CA ALA A 96 26.70 3.28 21.13
C ALA A 96 25.71 4.22 20.40
N GLU A 97 25.90 4.42 19.09
CA GLU A 97 24.96 5.22 18.29
C GLU A 97 23.59 4.57 18.20
N LEU A 98 23.50 3.26 17.97
CA LEU A 98 22.21 2.55 17.96
C LEU A 98 21.49 2.69 19.30
N ALA A 99 22.20 2.65 20.43
CA ALA A 99 21.59 2.83 21.74
C ALA A 99 21.01 4.25 21.92
N ASP A 100 21.75 5.29 21.54
CA ASP A 100 21.27 6.69 21.61
C ASP A 100 20.07 6.91 20.69
N TRP A 101 20.15 6.44 19.44
CA TRP A 101 19.07 6.59 18.47
C TRP A 101 17.81 5.79 18.82
N ASN A 102 17.95 4.59 19.38
CA ASN A 102 16.81 3.83 19.90
C ASN A 102 16.10 4.56 21.05
N LYS A 103 16.86 5.25 21.92
CA LYS A 103 16.27 6.08 22.98
C LYS A 103 15.49 7.24 22.39
N ARG A 104 16.10 8.03 21.48
CA ARG A 104 15.41 9.13 20.78
C ARG A 104 14.14 8.68 20.07
N TYR A 105 14.23 7.55 19.37
CA TYR A 105 13.11 6.97 18.65
C TYR A 105 11.96 6.64 19.60
N LEU A 106 12.25 5.95 20.72
CA LEU A 106 11.25 5.61 21.74
C LEU A 106 10.62 6.87 22.34
N ASP A 107 11.44 7.87 22.68
CA ASP A 107 10.97 9.13 23.28
C ASP A 107 10.04 9.90 22.30
N LYS A 108 10.34 9.90 20.99
CA LYS A 108 9.52 10.59 19.98
C LYS A 108 8.24 9.85 19.65
N PHE A 109 8.31 8.54 19.45
CA PHE A 109 7.22 7.77 18.85
C PHE A 109 6.39 6.98 19.86
N GLY A 110 6.89 6.78 21.09
CA GLY A 110 6.20 6.03 22.14
C GLY A 110 6.26 4.51 21.97
N PHE A 111 7.01 4.00 20.98
CA PHE A 111 7.27 2.58 20.78
C PHE A 111 8.69 2.36 20.27
N ILE A 112 9.22 1.13 20.40
CA ILE A 112 10.59 0.80 20.00
C ILE A 112 10.76 0.73 18.47
N PHE A 113 11.99 0.91 17.99
CA PHE A 113 12.29 0.78 16.56
C PHE A 113 12.16 -0.68 16.10
N ILE A 114 11.25 -0.92 15.15
CA ILE A 114 11.01 -2.24 14.57
C ILE A 114 11.44 -2.25 13.10
N ILE A 115 12.27 -3.22 12.73
CA ILE A 115 12.74 -3.46 11.36
C ILE A 115 12.93 -4.96 11.13
N PHE A 116 12.60 -5.44 9.93
CA PHE A 116 12.93 -6.78 9.47
C PHE A 116 14.45 -6.89 9.23
N ALA A 117 15.16 -7.38 10.26
CA ALA A 117 16.62 -7.36 10.32
C ALA A 117 17.32 -8.47 9.51
N LYS A 118 16.59 -9.50 9.02
CA LYS A 118 17.19 -10.62 8.28
C LYS A 118 18.03 -10.10 7.11
N GLY A 119 19.31 -10.45 7.11
CA GLY A 119 20.30 -10.07 6.09
C GLY A 119 20.83 -8.62 6.18
N LYS A 120 20.45 -7.83 7.20
CA LYS A 120 20.91 -6.44 7.37
C LYS A 120 22.03 -6.34 8.39
N GLY A 121 23.08 -5.60 8.04
CA GLY A 121 24.16 -5.25 8.97
C GLY A 121 23.75 -4.14 9.94
N ALA A 122 24.46 -4.01 11.06
CA ALA A 122 24.20 -2.98 12.06
C ALA A 122 24.26 -1.53 11.51
N PRO A 123 25.22 -1.16 10.62
CA PRO A 123 25.23 0.16 10.00
C PRO A 123 24.00 0.47 9.15
N GLN A 124 23.50 -0.53 8.40
CA GLN A 124 22.29 -0.38 7.58
C GLN A 124 21.04 -0.19 8.44
N ILE A 125 20.97 -0.88 9.59
CA ILE A 125 19.89 -0.70 10.56
C ILE A 125 19.98 0.71 11.18
N LEU A 126 21.17 1.18 11.54
CA LEU A 126 21.37 2.52 12.08
C LEU A 126 20.96 3.61 11.07
N GLU A 127 21.35 3.46 9.81
CA GLU A 127 20.94 4.36 8.72
C GLU A 127 19.41 4.35 8.54
N ALA A 128 18.80 3.16 8.53
CA ALA A 128 17.35 3.03 8.45
C ALA A 128 16.67 3.71 9.64
N LEU A 129 17.17 3.55 10.86
CA LEU A 129 16.63 4.22 12.04
C LEU A 129 16.68 5.74 11.87
N LYS A 130 17.86 6.30 11.54
CA LYS A 130 18.05 7.75 11.32
C LYS A 130 17.11 8.29 10.23
N LYS A 131 17.01 7.59 9.11
CA LYS A 131 16.12 7.95 7.99
C LYS A 131 14.65 7.93 8.38
N ARG A 132 14.24 7.00 9.23
CA ARG A 132 12.85 6.85 9.68
C ARG A 132 12.49 7.84 10.79
N TYR A 133 13.48 8.32 11.55
CA TYR A 133 13.27 9.26 12.64
C TYR A 133 12.62 10.59 12.22
N VAL A 134 12.79 11.04 10.97
CA VAL A 134 12.18 12.30 10.51
C VAL A 134 10.67 12.23 10.30
N ARG A 135 10.07 11.03 10.29
CA ARG A 135 8.64 10.83 10.02
C ARG A 135 7.72 11.37 11.12
N LEU A 136 6.45 11.51 10.76
CA LEU A 136 5.38 11.76 11.71
C LEU A 136 5.03 10.46 12.48
N PRO A 137 4.60 10.54 13.76
CA PRO A 137 4.35 9.34 14.55
C PRO A 137 3.35 8.34 13.97
N HIS A 138 2.31 8.82 13.28
CA HIS A 138 1.32 7.94 12.66
C HIS A 138 1.88 7.20 11.43
N GLU A 139 2.71 7.86 10.62
CA GLU A 139 3.40 7.23 9.47
C GLU A 139 4.37 6.17 9.98
N GLU A 140 5.11 6.49 11.04
CA GLU A 140 6.11 5.59 11.57
C GLU A 140 5.49 4.36 12.25
N LEU A 141 4.33 4.51 12.88
CA LEU A 141 3.57 3.38 13.42
C LEU A 141 3.13 2.43 12.31
N GLN A 142 2.69 2.96 11.16
CA GLN A 142 2.34 2.14 10.00
C GLN A 142 3.56 1.40 9.43
N VAL A 143 4.72 2.07 9.33
CA VAL A 143 5.96 1.43 8.87
C VAL A 143 6.41 0.35 9.86
N ALA A 144 6.36 0.60 11.17
CA ALA A 144 6.67 -0.40 12.18
C ALA A 144 5.71 -1.60 12.11
N ALA A 145 4.42 -1.37 11.85
CA ALA A 145 3.46 -2.44 11.63
C ALA A 145 3.72 -3.25 10.34
N GLN A 146 4.23 -2.62 9.27
CA GLN A 146 4.66 -3.33 8.06
C GLN A 146 5.90 -4.19 8.31
N GLU A 147 6.90 -3.64 9.00
CA GLU A 147 8.10 -4.38 9.37
C GLU A 147 7.79 -5.56 10.31
N GLN A 148 6.86 -5.37 11.26
CA GLN A 148 6.32 -6.43 12.09
C GLN A 148 5.73 -7.57 11.26
N MET A 149 4.92 -7.26 10.24
CA MET A 149 4.30 -8.30 9.42
C MET A 149 5.33 -9.12 8.63
N LYS A 150 6.39 -8.49 8.11
CA LYS A 150 7.50 -9.21 7.45
C LYS A 150 8.17 -10.21 8.40
N ILE A 151 8.36 -9.82 9.66
CA ILE A 151 8.89 -10.70 10.71
C ILE A 151 7.91 -11.86 10.94
N THR A 152 6.63 -11.57 11.10
CA THR A 152 5.60 -12.59 11.31
C THR A 152 5.51 -13.59 10.16
N GLU A 153 5.57 -13.15 8.89
CA GLU A 153 5.60 -14.05 7.72
C GLU A 153 6.82 -14.96 7.73
N LEU A 154 8.02 -14.42 8.01
CA LEU A 154 9.23 -15.23 8.13
C LEU A 154 9.08 -16.31 9.21
N ARG A 155 8.49 -15.98 10.37
CA ARG A 155 8.28 -16.92 11.46
C ARG A 155 7.25 -17.98 11.13
N LEU A 156 6.13 -17.59 10.48
CA LEU A 156 5.12 -18.52 10.00
C LEU A 156 5.69 -19.52 8.99
N CYS A 157 6.50 -19.06 8.03
CA CYS A 157 7.20 -19.95 7.09
C CYS A 157 8.15 -20.92 7.84
N GLY A 158 8.86 -20.42 8.85
CA GLY A 158 9.77 -21.21 9.67
C GLY A 158 9.09 -22.34 10.44
N LEU A 159 7.84 -22.16 10.90
CA LEU A 159 7.08 -23.19 11.62
C LEU A 159 6.76 -24.42 10.75
N TYR A 160 6.58 -24.24 9.44
CA TYR A 160 6.18 -25.31 8.52
C TYR A 160 7.33 -25.79 7.62
N GLY A 161 8.58 -25.50 7.98
CA GLY A 161 9.76 -26.18 7.43
C GLY A 161 10.12 -25.85 5.98
N VAL A 162 9.64 -24.73 5.43
CA VAL A 162 10.08 -24.29 4.09
C VAL A 162 11.36 -23.46 4.24
N SER A 163 12.51 -24.12 4.18
CA SER A 163 13.81 -23.48 4.01
C SER A 163 14.10 -23.29 2.51
N ASP A 164 14.51 -22.08 2.13
CA ASP A 164 14.94 -21.71 0.77
C ASP A 164 15.73 -22.82 0.05
N SER A 165 15.17 -23.37 -1.04
CA SER A 165 15.98 -23.84 -2.18
C SER A 165 15.09 -24.06 -3.40
N THR A 166 15.40 -23.28 -4.45
CA THR A 166 14.89 -23.29 -5.84
C THR A 166 13.37 -23.22 -5.97
N ASP A 167 12.88 -22.17 -6.63
CA ASP A 167 11.47 -21.76 -6.56
C ASP A 167 10.67 -22.17 -7.83
N PRO A 168 10.14 -23.41 -7.92
CA PRO A 168 9.18 -23.81 -8.96
C PRO A 168 7.79 -23.17 -8.74
N VAL A 169 7.61 -22.44 -7.63
CA VAL A 169 6.42 -21.65 -7.34
C VAL A 169 6.53 -20.29 -8.02
N ALA A 170 7.71 -19.64 -8.09
CA ALA A 170 7.93 -18.38 -8.82
C ALA A 170 7.44 -18.41 -10.28
N THR A 171 7.68 -19.51 -11.01
CA THR A 171 7.30 -19.61 -12.44
C THR A 171 5.81 -19.90 -12.66
N ARG A 172 5.14 -20.51 -11.66
CA ARG A 172 3.71 -20.88 -11.71
C ARG A 172 2.81 -19.81 -11.09
N THR A 173 3.34 -19.10 -10.09
CA THR A 173 2.80 -17.88 -9.48
C THR A 173 2.91 -16.70 -10.45
N GLN A 174 3.96 -16.58 -11.28
CA GLN A 174 4.01 -15.55 -12.33
C GLN A 174 2.87 -15.69 -13.36
N ARG A 175 2.60 -16.90 -13.89
CA ARG A 175 1.53 -17.09 -14.90
C ARG A 175 0.11 -16.94 -14.32
N ARG A 176 -0.11 -17.34 -13.07
CA ARG A 176 -1.40 -17.14 -12.39
C ARG A 176 -1.58 -15.71 -11.88
N ALA A 177 -0.50 -15.05 -11.45
CA ALA A 177 -0.51 -13.63 -11.11
C ALA A 177 -0.80 -12.77 -12.33
N GLU A 178 -0.20 -13.04 -13.50
CA GLU A 178 -0.50 -12.32 -14.74
C GLU A 178 -1.97 -12.47 -15.16
N GLN A 179 -2.56 -13.66 -15.06
CA GLN A 179 -3.97 -13.88 -15.41
C GLN A 179 -4.98 -13.27 -14.41
N VAL A 180 -4.63 -13.16 -13.13
CA VAL A 180 -5.49 -12.58 -12.09
C VAL A 180 -5.33 -11.05 -11.99
N LEU A 181 -4.11 -10.52 -12.18
CA LEU A 181 -3.80 -9.08 -12.24
C LEU A 181 -4.50 -8.38 -13.41
N THR A 182 -4.85 -9.13 -14.46
CA THR A 182 -5.53 -8.63 -15.65
C THR A 182 -7.05 -8.47 -15.43
N HIS A 183 -7.63 -8.95 -14.31
CA HIS A 183 -9.09 -9.08 -14.17
C HIS A 183 -9.73 -8.37 -12.96
N LEU A 184 -8.98 -7.97 -11.93
CA LEU A 184 -9.58 -7.51 -10.66
C LEU A 184 -8.77 -6.40 -9.95
N ALA A 185 -9.03 -5.13 -10.29
CA ALA A 185 -9.07 -3.96 -9.39
C ALA A 185 -7.93 -3.66 -8.35
N PRO A 186 -7.82 -2.41 -7.80
CA PRO A 186 -6.61 -1.91 -7.12
C PRO A 186 -6.54 -2.18 -5.60
N ALA A 187 -5.32 -2.30 -5.03
CA ALA A 187 -5.00 -2.27 -3.59
C ALA A 187 -3.53 -1.81 -3.32
N PRO A 188 -3.17 -1.34 -2.10
CA PRO A 188 -2.07 -0.39 -1.84
C PRO A 188 -0.68 -1.02 -1.88
N GLY A 189 0.29 -0.30 -2.47
CA GLY A 189 1.71 -0.69 -2.45
C GLY A 189 2.30 -1.25 -3.76
N GLY A 190 1.57 -1.18 -4.88
CA GLY A 190 2.13 -1.41 -6.22
C GLY A 190 3.08 -0.29 -6.68
N PRO A 191 3.77 -0.44 -7.83
CA PRO A 191 4.64 0.60 -8.37
C PRO A 191 3.88 1.93 -8.39
N LEU A 192 4.58 3.01 -8.03
CA LEU A 192 4.00 4.34 -7.92
C LEU A 192 3.08 4.60 -9.13
N ARG A 193 1.79 4.87 -8.86
CA ARG A 193 0.80 5.20 -9.90
C ARG A 193 0.65 6.71 -9.97
N SER A 194 0.02 7.22 -11.03
CA SER A 194 -0.39 8.63 -11.03
C SER A 194 -1.22 8.89 -9.78
N PRO A 195 -0.85 9.88 -8.95
CA PRO A 195 -1.58 10.16 -7.71
C PRO A 195 -2.99 10.72 -7.97
N ILE A 196 -3.28 11.17 -9.20
CA ILE A 196 -4.62 11.47 -9.69
C ILE A 196 -4.98 10.48 -10.80
N THR A 197 -6.11 9.80 -10.68
CA THR A 197 -6.62 8.87 -11.70
C THR A 197 -8.07 9.17 -12.05
N THR A 198 -8.50 8.68 -13.21
CA THR A 198 -9.87 8.83 -13.68
C THR A 198 -10.41 7.55 -14.31
N HIS A 199 -11.72 7.46 -14.35
CA HIS A 199 -12.48 6.42 -15.03
C HIS A 199 -13.76 7.06 -15.57
N VAL A 200 -14.00 6.89 -16.87
CA VAL A 200 -15.16 7.44 -17.55
C VAL A 200 -16.08 6.29 -17.96
N LEU A 201 -17.31 6.31 -17.46
CA LEU A 201 -18.35 5.35 -17.80
C LEU A 201 -19.45 6.07 -18.56
N ASP A 202 -19.82 5.55 -19.73
CA ASP A 202 -21.05 5.95 -20.39
C ASP A 202 -22.22 5.15 -19.81
N THR A 203 -22.99 5.81 -18.96
CA THR A 203 -24.16 5.25 -18.29
C THR A 203 -25.33 4.99 -19.22
N ALA A 204 -25.35 5.58 -20.42
CA ALA A 204 -26.43 5.37 -21.38
C ALA A 204 -26.26 4.05 -22.14
N SER A 205 -25.02 3.69 -22.47
CA SER A 205 -24.68 2.38 -23.05
C SER A 205 -24.33 1.32 -21.99
N GLY A 206 -24.02 1.75 -20.76
CA GLY A 206 -23.54 0.88 -19.69
C GLY A 206 -22.09 0.41 -19.87
N LEU A 207 -21.34 1.03 -20.78
CA LEU A 207 -19.99 0.63 -21.17
C LEU A 207 -18.94 1.69 -20.79
N PRO A 208 -17.67 1.32 -20.62
CA PRO A 208 -16.59 2.29 -20.46
C PRO A 208 -16.50 3.22 -21.68
N ALA A 209 -16.29 4.51 -21.44
CA ALA A 209 -16.16 5.48 -22.51
C ALA A 209 -14.75 5.44 -23.08
N ARG A 210 -14.49 4.47 -23.96
CA ARG A 210 -13.20 4.30 -24.67
C ARG A 210 -12.96 5.44 -25.66
N GLY A 211 -11.73 5.94 -25.72
CA GLY A 211 -11.30 6.91 -26.73
C GLY A 211 -11.66 8.36 -26.42
N LEU A 212 -12.04 8.67 -25.17
CA LEU A 212 -12.37 10.00 -24.71
C LEU A 212 -11.09 10.77 -24.35
N PRO A 213 -10.76 11.88 -25.04
CA PRO A 213 -9.61 12.72 -24.71
C PRO A 213 -9.84 13.56 -23.46
N LEU A 214 -8.82 13.73 -22.64
CA LEU A 214 -8.89 14.54 -21.43
C LEU A 214 -7.55 15.14 -21.03
N ALA A 215 -7.62 16.21 -20.23
CA ALA A 215 -6.47 16.90 -19.66
C ALA A 215 -6.66 17.19 -18.17
N LEU A 216 -5.54 17.22 -17.45
CA LEU A 216 -5.43 17.66 -16.06
C LEU A 216 -4.63 18.96 -16.04
N LEU A 217 -5.20 20.00 -15.44
CA LEU A 217 -4.57 21.30 -15.29
C LEU A 217 -4.40 21.64 -13.82
N LYS A 218 -3.34 22.39 -13.50
CA LYS A 218 -3.12 23.02 -12.20
C LYS A 218 -3.16 24.53 -12.34
N GLN A 219 -3.81 25.21 -11.41
CA GLN A 219 -3.83 26.67 -11.39
C GLN A 219 -2.58 27.21 -10.71
N ASP A 220 -1.91 28.18 -11.35
CA ASP A 220 -0.85 28.95 -10.71
C ASP A 220 -1.42 29.86 -9.60
N GLU A 221 -0.77 29.89 -8.44
CA GLU A 221 -1.31 30.58 -7.27
C GLU A 221 -1.29 32.10 -7.41
N VAL A 222 -0.35 32.66 -8.18
CA VAL A 222 -0.15 34.10 -8.31
C VAL A 222 -0.92 34.66 -9.50
N SER A 223 -0.64 34.16 -10.70
CA SER A 223 -1.19 34.63 -11.97
C SER A 223 -2.62 34.14 -12.23
N LYS A 224 -3.09 33.12 -11.49
CA LYS A 224 -4.40 32.46 -11.66
C LYS A 224 -4.61 31.79 -13.02
N THR A 225 -3.56 31.66 -13.83
CA THR A 225 -3.61 30.92 -15.10
C THR A 225 -3.60 29.41 -14.86
N TRP A 226 -4.13 28.65 -15.82
CA TRP A 226 -4.13 27.20 -15.79
C TRP A 226 -2.98 26.66 -16.64
N GLU A 227 -2.21 25.74 -16.06
CA GLU A 227 -1.13 25.02 -16.73
C GLU A 227 -1.53 23.56 -16.88
N THR A 228 -1.38 22.98 -18.07
CA THR A 228 -1.58 21.55 -18.29
C THR A 228 -0.45 20.77 -17.62
N VAL A 229 -0.80 19.90 -16.68
CA VAL A 229 0.14 19.05 -15.95
C VAL A 229 0.03 17.58 -16.35
N GLY A 230 -0.98 17.22 -17.15
CA GLY A 230 -1.21 15.86 -17.64
C GLY A 230 -2.26 15.79 -18.75
N GLU A 231 -2.12 14.84 -19.66
CA GLU A 231 -3.09 14.58 -20.74
C GLU A 231 -3.22 13.09 -21.00
N GLY A 232 -4.32 12.66 -21.60
CA GLY A 232 -4.49 11.28 -22.03
C GLY A 232 -5.79 11.03 -22.77
N VAL A 233 -5.92 9.81 -23.26
CA VAL A 233 -7.14 9.30 -23.90
C VAL A 233 -7.54 8.03 -23.17
N THR A 234 -8.82 7.89 -22.82
CA THR A 234 -9.30 6.72 -22.09
C THR A 234 -9.10 5.43 -22.89
N ASN A 235 -8.60 4.40 -22.21
CA ASN A 235 -8.38 3.07 -22.79
C ASN A 235 -9.69 2.26 -22.93
N ASP A 236 -9.58 0.97 -23.27
CA ASP A 236 -10.73 0.06 -23.44
C ASP A 236 -11.57 -0.13 -22.16
N ASP A 237 -10.99 0.15 -20.98
CA ASP A 237 -11.65 0.17 -19.68
C ASP A 237 -12.07 1.59 -19.25
N GLY A 238 -12.06 2.57 -20.17
CA GLY A 238 -12.49 3.94 -19.87
C GLY A 238 -11.54 4.72 -18.95
N ARG A 239 -10.29 4.28 -18.77
CA ARG A 239 -9.35 4.85 -17.78
C ARG A 239 -8.19 5.60 -18.39
N VAL A 240 -7.65 6.55 -17.62
CA VAL A 240 -6.29 7.11 -17.80
C VAL A 240 -5.55 7.01 -16.48
N GLY A 241 -4.44 6.24 -16.48
CA GLY A 241 -3.65 5.94 -15.28
C GLY A 241 -2.35 6.73 -15.14
N THR A 242 -2.03 7.59 -16.11
CA THR A 242 -0.71 8.22 -16.29
C THR A 242 -0.78 9.75 -16.38
N LEU A 243 -1.79 10.37 -15.76
CA LEU A 243 -1.99 11.82 -15.82
C LEU A 243 -0.86 12.60 -15.15
N LEU A 244 -0.32 12.08 -14.06
CA LEU A 244 0.86 12.61 -13.41
C LEU A 244 1.92 11.52 -13.33
N PRO A 245 3.20 11.88 -13.19
CA PRO A 245 4.25 10.93 -12.90
C PRO A 245 3.88 10.07 -11.68
N PRO A 246 4.22 8.77 -11.71
CA PRO A 246 4.24 7.89 -10.56
C PRO A 246 4.66 8.58 -9.25
N GLY A 247 3.74 8.71 -8.28
CA GLY A 247 4.03 9.38 -7.02
C GLY A 247 2.96 9.18 -5.95
N ASN A 248 3.31 9.47 -4.71
CA ASN A 248 2.38 9.51 -3.57
C ASN A 248 2.24 10.92 -2.99
N TYR A 249 2.79 11.93 -3.64
CA TYR A 249 2.68 13.34 -3.28
C TYR A 249 2.09 14.11 -4.46
N ILE A 250 1.08 14.91 -4.18
CA ILE A 250 0.52 15.88 -5.11
C ILE A 250 0.75 17.26 -4.51
N THR A 251 1.33 18.16 -5.29
CA THR A 251 1.49 19.54 -4.85
C THR A 251 0.11 20.15 -4.55
N PRO A 252 -0.13 20.64 -3.32
CA PRO A 252 -1.40 21.29 -3.00
C PRO A 252 -1.75 22.41 -3.97
N GLY A 253 -3.04 22.67 -4.13
CA GLY A 253 -3.54 23.70 -5.03
C GLY A 253 -4.88 23.37 -5.67
N ARG A 254 -5.27 24.20 -6.63
CA ARG A 254 -6.47 24.03 -7.46
C ARG A 254 -6.12 23.25 -8.72
N TYR A 255 -6.91 22.22 -8.97
CA TYR A 255 -6.81 21.36 -10.13
C TYR A 255 -8.10 21.39 -10.92
N ARG A 256 -7.99 21.11 -12.22
CA ARG A 256 -9.12 21.03 -13.15
C ARG A 256 -8.93 19.82 -14.05
N MET A 257 -9.91 18.93 -14.09
CA MET A 257 -10.03 17.95 -15.16
C MET A 257 -10.90 18.51 -16.27
N PHE A 258 -10.41 18.42 -17.50
CA PHE A 258 -11.12 18.75 -18.72
C PHE A 258 -11.35 17.45 -19.50
N PHE A 259 -12.61 17.12 -19.79
CA PHE A 259 -13.00 15.96 -20.58
C PHE A 259 -13.63 16.44 -21.88
N ASP A 260 -13.04 16.07 -23.02
CA ASP A 260 -13.57 16.39 -24.35
C ASP A 260 -14.66 15.37 -24.74
N THR A 261 -15.85 15.58 -24.19
CA THR A 261 -17.00 14.71 -24.43
C THR A 261 -17.54 14.84 -25.85
N SER A 262 -17.24 15.94 -26.55
CA SER A 262 -17.67 16.15 -27.94
C SER A 262 -17.10 15.09 -28.88
N VAL A 263 -15.79 14.81 -28.77
CA VAL A 263 -15.09 13.79 -29.57
C VAL A 263 -15.70 12.41 -29.34
N TYR A 264 -15.94 12.06 -28.08
CA TYR A 264 -16.51 10.76 -27.71
C TYR A 264 -17.97 10.62 -28.18
N LEU A 265 -18.83 11.60 -27.89
CA LEU A 265 -20.26 11.54 -28.23
C LEU A 265 -20.49 11.57 -29.74
N ALA A 266 -19.63 12.25 -30.52
CA ALA A 266 -19.67 12.18 -31.98
C ALA A 266 -19.33 10.77 -32.51
N ALA A 267 -18.35 10.08 -31.91
CA ALA A 267 -18.07 8.68 -32.24
C ALA A 267 -19.23 7.75 -31.86
N CYS A 268 -19.85 7.96 -30.70
CA CYS A 268 -21.05 7.23 -30.28
C CYS A 268 -22.23 7.45 -31.24
N LYS A 269 -22.42 8.67 -31.74
CA LYS A 269 -23.43 8.99 -32.76
C LYS A 269 -23.21 8.21 -34.05
N LEU A 270 -21.97 8.08 -34.50
CA LEU A 270 -21.65 7.32 -35.70
C LEU A 270 -21.99 5.82 -35.52
N ALA A 271 -21.73 5.26 -34.34
CA ALA A 271 -22.05 3.87 -34.01
C ALA A 271 -23.55 3.63 -33.73
N HIS A 272 -24.25 4.62 -33.17
CA HIS A 272 -25.66 4.53 -32.77
C HIS A 272 -26.46 5.76 -33.22
N PRO A 273 -26.78 5.88 -34.52
CA PRO A 273 -27.35 7.09 -35.10
C PRO A 273 -28.72 7.51 -34.57
N THR A 274 -29.48 6.59 -33.97
CA THR A 274 -30.82 6.88 -33.44
C THR A 274 -30.83 7.22 -31.95
N PHE A 275 -29.74 6.92 -31.23
CA PHE A 275 -29.69 7.05 -29.77
C PHE A 275 -28.98 8.32 -29.29
N TYR A 276 -27.85 8.69 -29.93
CA TYR A 276 -27.14 9.93 -29.60
C TYR A 276 -27.60 11.09 -30.50
N SER A 277 -27.48 12.32 -29.98
CA SER A 277 -27.75 13.56 -30.72
C SER A 277 -26.65 13.86 -31.74
N GLU A 278 -26.97 14.59 -32.82
CA GLU A 278 -25.95 15.12 -33.74
C GLU A 278 -25.05 16.16 -33.07
N VAL A 279 -25.63 16.98 -32.18
CA VAL A 279 -24.90 17.97 -31.39
C VAL A 279 -24.84 17.46 -29.95
N PRO A 280 -23.64 17.19 -29.41
CA PRO A 280 -23.45 16.86 -28.01
C PRO A 280 -23.99 17.97 -27.12
N PHE A 281 -24.89 17.64 -26.17
CA PHE A 281 -25.44 18.63 -25.25
C PHE A 281 -24.37 19.16 -24.28
N TYR A 282 -23.48 18.28 -23.82
CA TYR A 282 -22.25 18.62 -23.13
C TYR A 282 -21.07 18.40 -24.09
N PRO A 283 -20.57 19.45 -24.76
CA PRO A 283 -19.39 19.32 -25.63
C PRO A 283 -18.10 19.13 -24.83
N GLU A 284 -18.08 19.58 -23.59
CA GLU A 284 -17.00 19.37 -22.64
C GLU A 284 -17.57 19.21 -21.23
N VAL A 285 -16.83 18.51 -20.37
CA VAL A 285 -17.09 18.47 -18.93
C VAL A 285 -15.85 18.95 -18.19
N VAL A 286 -16.04 19.91 -17.30
CA VAL A 286 -14.97 20.48 -16.48
C VAL A 286 -15.25 20.19 -15.01
N VAL A 287 -14.29 19.55 -14.35
CA VAL A 287 -14.36 19.25 -12.91
C VAL A 287 -13.20 19.94 -12.20
N GLU A 288 -13.51 20.93 -11.38
CA GLU A 288 -12.53 21.62 -10.54
C GLU A 288 -12.53 21.07 -9.11
N PHE A 289 -11.34 20.94 -8.53
CA PHE A 289 -11.18 20.46 -7.16
C PHE A 289 -9.93 21.05 -6.51
N ILE A 290 -9.90 20.99 -5.18
CA ILE A 290 -8.80 21.52 -4.37
C ILE A 290 -8.15 20.35 -3.64
N ILE A 291 -6.82 20.32 -3.70
CA ILE A 291 -5.98 19.45 -2.87
C ILE A 291 -5.38 20.32 -1.77
N THR A 292 -5.71 20.00 -0.52
CA THR A 292 -5.19 20.70 0.65
C THR A 292 -3.87 20.07 1.14
N PRO A 293 -3.00 20.82 1.83
CA PRO A 293 -1.72 20.30 2.31
C PRO A 293 -1.83 19.02 3.17
N ASP A 294 -2.85 18.92 4.01
CA ASP A 294 -3.12 17.75 4.87
C ASP A 294 -3.55 16.50 4.08
N LYS A 295 -3.93 16.66 2.81
CA LYS A 295 -4.36 15.58 1.92
C LYS A 295 -3.45 15.40 0.70
N ALA A 296 -2.27 16.01 0.71
CA ALA A 296 -1.30 15.96 -0.38
C ALA A 296 -0.77 14.53 -0.65
N MET A 297 -0.89 13.64 0.34
CA MET A 297 -0.43 12.26 0.27
C MET A 297 -1.54 11.26 -0.11
N GLU A 298 -2.76 11.74 -0.31
CA GLU A 298 -3.89 10.91 -0.71
C GLU A 298 -3.86 10.63 -2.22
N HIS A 299 -4.47 9.52 -2.61
CA HIS A 299 -4.81 9.26 -4.00
C HIS A 299 -6.17 9.89 -4.32
N TYR A 300 -6.27 10.56 -5.47
CA TYR A 300 -7.50 11.20 -5.92
C TYR A 300 -8.04 10.46 -7.13
N HIS A 301 -9.14 9.74 -6.94
CA HIS A 301 -9.90 9.17 -8.05
C HIS A 301 -11.06 10.11 -8.41
N ILE A 302 -11.02 10.70 -9.60
CA ILE A 302 -12.03 11.64 -10.11
C ILE A 302 -12.71 11.01 -11.34
N PRO A 303 -13.73 10.16 -11.14
CA PRO A 303 -14.45 9.53 -12.24
C PRO A 303 -15.48 10.47 -12.87
N LEU A 304 -15.90 10.13 -14.09
CA LEU A 304 -17.00 10.77 -14.80
C LEU A 304 -18.03 9.71 -15.20
N LEU A 305 -19.24 9.83 -14.67
CA LEU A 305 -20.40 9.08 -15.15
C LEU A 305 -21.11 9.96 -16.17
N LEU A 306 -21.00 9.63 -17.45
CA LEU A 306 -21.51 10.41 -18.57
C LEU A 306 -22.78 9.78 -19.15
N SER A 307 -23.70 10.62 -19.60
CA SER A 307 -24.82 10.28 -20.48
C SER A 307 -25.01 11.44 -21.46
N PRO A 308 -25.80 11.28 -22.53
CA PRO A 308 -26.01 12.35 -23.51
C PRO A 308 -26.55 13.66 -22.92
N TYR A 309 -27.33 13.60 -21.84
CA TYR A 309 -28.02 14.77 -21.24
C TYR A 309 -27.82 14.91 -19.74
N GLY A 310 -26.84 14.21 -19.18
CA GLY A 310 -26.49 14.34 -17.78
C GLY A 310 -25.12 13.76 -17.50
N PHE A 311 -24.45 14.29 -16.48
CA PHE A 311 -23.24 13.68 -15.97
C PHE A 311 -23.17 13.82 -14.45
N SER A 312 -22.35 12.98 -13.82
CA SER A 312 -22.00 13.14 -12.41
C SER A 312 -20.55 12.75 -12.15
N THR A 313 -20.00 13.29 -11.08
CA THR A 313 -18.65 13.01 -10.58
C THR A 313 -18.66 12.98 -9.06
N TYR A 314 -17.61 12.44 -8.45
CA TYR A 314 -17.42 12.39 -7.02
C TYR A 314 -15.94 12.20 -6.68
N ARG A 315 -15.55 12.36 -5.41
CA ARG A 315 -14.20 12.02 -4.94
C ARG A 315 -14.17 10.55 -4.52
N GLY A 316 -13.54 9.70 -5.33
CA GLY A 316 -13.24 8.31 -4.99
C GLY A 316 -11.93 8.16 -4.20
N SER A 317 -11.71 6.96 -3.64
CA SER A 317 -10.49 6.56 -2.91
C SER A 317 -9.60 5.65 -3.74
#